data_AF-A0A4R0RCY2-F1
#
_entry.id   AF-A0A4R0RCY2-F1
#
_cell.length_a   1.000
_cell.length_b   1.000
_cell.length_c   1.000
_cell.angle_alpha   90.00
_cell.angle_beta   90.00
_cell.angle_gamma   90.00
#
_symmetry.space_group_name_H-M   'P 1'
#
loop_
_entity.id
_entity.type
_entity.pdbx_description
1 polymer ?
#
loop_
_entity_poly.entity_id
_entity_poly.type
_entity_poly.pdbx_seq_one_letter_code
_entity_poly.pdbx_strand_id
1 'polypeptide(L)'
;SRTPALCFTFKISPLNKITIFWHSTESVRSSPDPQLQPPAMGSDADNQGPKPTYIYKLVHFSTPPPEPLPDALPVSDLDSRDKFLHMSTQKQVPRTLAHFFKDDPKVYVLRVPYEGVEKLIKWEDPKGEVCGPRAGEGMFPHIYNGLKLGKDEVESVAVWENSAEGWDAAVKKAEESGWFVF
;
A
#
# COMPACT_ATOMS: atom_id res chain seq x y z
N SER A 1 34.05 -25.52 28.59
CA SER A 1 33.69 -24.40 29.48
C SER A 1 32.18 -24.41 29.65
N ARG A 2 31.71 -24.32 30.90
CA ARG A 2 30.36 -24.72 31.30
C ARG A 2 29.37 -23.59 31.05
N THR A 3 28.23 -23.93 30.45
CA THR A 3 27.02 -23.10 30.37
C THR A 3 26.54 -22.74 31.79
N PRO A 4 26.26 -21.46 32.11
CA PRO A 4 25.55 -21.14 33.33
C PRO A 4 24.05 -21.37 33.11
N ALA A 5 23.47 -22.23 33.95
CA ALA A 5 22.02 -22.40 34.07
C ALA A 5 21.43 -21.17 34.79
N LEU A 6 20.48 -20.50 34.15
CA LEU A 6 19.66 -19.48 34.79
C LEU A 6 18.57 -20.18 35.60
N CYS A 7 18.72 -20.14 36.92
CA CYS A 7 17.71 -20.58 37.87
C CYS A 7 16.75 -19.41 38.13
N PHE A 8 15.48 -19.55 37.70
CA PHE A 8 14.44 -18.58 38.01
C PHE A 8 13.62 -19.08 39.21
N THR A 9 13.63 -18.36 40.31
CA THR A 9 12.69 -18.54 41.41
C THR A 9 11.70 -17.38 41.44
N PHE A 10 10.44 -17.66 41.10
CA PHE A 10 9.33 -16.74 41.31
C PHE A 10 8.81 -16.91 42.74
N LYS A 11 8.83 -15.84 43.53
CA LYS A 11 7.99 -15.73 44.73
C LYS A 11 6.86 -14.75 44.43
N ILE A 12 5.66 -15.29 44.27
CA ILE A 12 4.42 -14.50 44.24
C ILE A 12 4.06 -14.20 45.69
N SER A 13 3.91 -12.91 46.03
CA SER A 13 3.32 -12.48 47.30
C SER A 13 1.94 -11.84 47.03
N PRO A 14 0.94 -12.04 47.90
CA PRO A 14 -0.47 -11.74 47.62
C PRO A 14 -0.87 -10.27 47.84
N LEU A 15 0.09 -9.33 47.91
CA LEU A 15 -0.21 -7.93 48.22
C LEU A 15 0.53 -7.02 47.24
N ASN A 16 -0.19 -6.61 46.20
CA ASN A 16 0.22 -5.64 45.17
C ASN A 16 0.77 -4.34 45.79
N LYS A 17 2.09 -4.26 46.00
CA LYS A 17 2.92 -3.04 46.13
C LYS A 17 4.36 -3.43 46.46
N ILE A 18 5.34 -3.11 45.61
CA ILE A 18 6.74 -3.00 46.04
C ILE A 18 7.39 -1.75 45.43
N THR A 19 7.77 -0.88 46.37
CA THR A 19 8.53 0.36 46.28
C THR A 19 9.99 0.10 45.91
N ILE A 20 10.55 0.92 45.03
CA ILE A 20 11.98 0.87 44.65
C ILE A 20 12.76 1.86 45.54
N PHE A 21 13.79 1.37 46.24
CA PHE A 21 14.78 2.21 46.92
C PHE A 21 16.04 2.30 46.08
N TRP A 22 16.57 3.51 45.94
CA TRP A 22 17.86 3.80 45.31
C TRP A 22 18.92 4.03 46.39
N HIS A 23 20.14 3.55 46.17
CA HIS A 23 21.34 4.01 46.88
C HIS A 23 22.42 4.36 45.85
N SER A 24 23.01 5.54 46.05
CA SER A 24 24.12 6.09 45.27
C SER A 24 25.41 5.88 46.04
N THR A 25 26.46 5.39 45.37
CA THR A 25 27.86 5.61 45.76
C THR A 25 28.70 5.76 44.50
N GLU A 26 29.45 6.87 44.42
CA GLU A 26 30.30 7.27 43.30
C GLU A 26 31.68 6.59 43.27
N SER A 27 32.29 6.66 42.07
CA SER A 27 33.72 6.77 41.76
C SER A 27 34.53 5.50 41.51
N VAL A 28 34.95 5.26 40.27
CA VAL A 28 36.31 5.54 39.74
C VAL A 28 36.36 5.19 38.23
N ARG A 29 37.11 6.00 37.47
CA ARG A 29 37.31 6.01 36.01
C ARG A 29 37.84 4.68 35.43
N SER A 30 37.33 4.27 34.26
CA SER A 30 38.13 4.01 33.05
C SER A 30 37.29 3.50 31.87
N SER A 31 37.61 4.06 30.69
CA SER A 31 37.16 3.70 29.33
C SER A 31 35.74 4.14 28.91
N PRO A 32 35.60 4.79 27.73
CA PRO A 32 34.28 5.10 27.18
C PRO A 32 33.63 3.78 26.75
N ASP A 33 32.59 3.39 27.48
CA ASP A 33 31.58 2.46 27.00
C ASP A 33 31.10 2.99 25.63
N PRO A 34 31.13 2.20 24.54
CA PRO A 34 30.53 2.62 23.29
C PRO A 34 29.09 2.95 23.63
N GLN A 35 28.76 4.24 23.55
CA GLN A 35 27.41 4.73 23.73
C GLN A 35 26.49 3.72 23.05
N LEU A 36 25.64 3.08 23.84
CA LEU A 36 24.33 2.67 23.37
C LEU A 36 23.73 3.96 22.80
N GLN A 37 24.03 4.20 21.54
CA GLN A 37 23.27 5.09 20.71
C GLN A 37 21.83 4.63 20.98
N PRO A 38 20.92 5.53 21.38
CA PRO A 38 19.51 5.19 21.21
C PRO A 38 19.39 4.67 19.78
N PRO A 39 18.67 3.55 19.53
CA PRO A 39 18.51 3.05 18.18
C PRO A 39 18.17 4.28 17.34
N ALA A 40 18.98 4.55 16.32
CA ALA A 40 18.72 5.63 15.40
C ALA A 40 17.22 5.57 15.14
N MET A 41 16.50 6.69 15.35
CA MET A 41 15.16 6.80 14.79
C MET A 41 15.36 6.56 13.30
N GLY A 42 15.20 5.30 12.90
CA GLY A 42 15.21 4.88 11.53
C GLY A 42 14.12 5.72 10.92
N SER A 43 14.51 6.59 10.01
CA SER A 43 13.62 7.20 9.04
C SER A 43 12.57 6.17 8.62
N ASP A 44 11.34 6.63 8.38
CA ASP A 44 10.21 5.94 7.73
C ASP A 44 10.53 5.38 6.32
N ALA A 45 11.78 4.95 6.08
CA ALA A 45 12.31 4.47 4.83
C ALA A 45 11.84 3.03 4.63
N ASP A 46 10.97 2.89 3.63
CA ASP A 46 10.41 1.63 3.13
C ASP A 46 9.30 1.04 4.00
N ASN A 47 8.05 1.45 3.75
CA ASN A 47 6.89 0.65 4.18
C ASN A 47 6.72 -0.57 3.25
N GLN A 48 7.80 -1.37 3.22
CA GLN A 48 8.02 -2.81 2.98
C GLN A 48 7.31 -3.51 1.83
N GLY A 49 7.72 -3.18 0.61
CA GLY A 49 7.44 -3.94 -0.61
C GLY A 49 8.06 -3.25 -1.83
N PRO A 50 8.37 -3.93 -2.95
CA PRO A 50 8.92 -3.25 -4.12
C PRO A 50 7.93 -2.18 -4.63
N LYS A 51 8.46 -1.04 -5.06
CA LYS A 51 7.65 0.03 -5.66
C LYS A 51 7.14 -0.45 -7.02
N PRO A 52 5.83 -0.33 -7.30
CA PRO A 52 5.37 -0.52 -8.65
C PRO A 52 5.82 0.66 -9.52
N THR A 53 6.00 0.42 -10.81
CA THR A 53 6.28 1.42 -11.84
C THR A 53 5.00 2.18 -12.18
N TYR A 54 3.89 1.44 -12.26
CA TYR A 54 2.57 1.98 -12.49
C TYR A 54 1.54 1.42 -11.51
N ILE A 55 0.54 2.25 -11.23
CA ILE A 55 -0.74 1.82 -10.67
C ILE A 55 -1.85 2.12 -11.68
N TYR A 56 -2.97 1.43 -11.53
CA TYR A 56 -4.01 1.36 -12.54
C TYR A 56 -5.35 1.78 -11.96
N LYS A 57 -6.08 2.61 -12.71
CA LYS A 57 -7.49 2.91 -12.43
C LYS A 57 -8.34 2.19 -13.46
N LEU A 58 -9.33 1.43 -12.98
CA LEU A 58 -10.33 0.80 -13.84
C LEU A 58 -11.57 1.70 -13.87
N VAL A 59 -12.05 2.00 -15.07
CA VAL A 59 -13.21 2.86 -15.32
C VAL A 59 -14.25 2.08 -16.09
N HIS A 60 -15.48 2.14 -15.59
CA HIS A 60 -16.64 1.43 -16.15
C HIS A 60 -16.93 1.86 -17.59
N PHE A 61 -17.42 0.93 -18.42
CA PHE A 61 -17.56 1.16 -19.86
C PHE A 61 -18.58 2.22 -20.25
N SER A 62 -19.59 2.45 -19.41
CA SER A 62 -20.62 3.47 -19.63
C SER A 62 -20.12 4.90 -19.41
N THR A 63 -18.95 5.06 -18.79
CA THR A 63 -18.32 6.36 -18.50
C THR A 63 -16.92 6.42 -19.12
N PRO A 64 -16.81 6.40 -20.46
CA PRO A 64 -15.52 6.48 -21.14
C PRO A 64 -14.75 7.74 -20.72
N PRO A 65 -13.42 7.65 -20.49
CA PRO A 65 -12.58 8.82 -20.36
C PRO A 65 -12.71 9.72 -21.61
N PRO A 66 -12.94 11.04 -21.48
CA PRO A 66 -12.96 11.94 -22.62
C PRO A 66 -11.60 12.00 -23.34
N GLU A 67 -11.63 12.26 -24.65
CA GLU A 67 -10.44 12.52 -25.46
C GLU A 67 -10.49 13.94 -26.06
N PRO A 68 -9.48 14.79 -25.83
CA PRO A 68 -8.29 14.56 -24.99
C PRO A 68 -8.65 14.46 -23.50
N LEU A 69 -7.76 13.85 -22.71
CA LEU A 69 -7.97 13.74 -21.26
C LEU A 69 -8.15 15.13 -20.62
N PRO A 70 -9.16 15.31 -19.75
CA PRO A 70 -9.39 16.56 -19.05
C PRO A 70 -8.42 16.75 -17.88
N ASP A 71 -8.44 17.92 -17.25
CA ASP A 71 -7.70 18.20 -16.01
C ASP A 71 -8.16 17.31 -14.84
N ALA A 72 -9.43 16.91 -14.85
CA ALA A 72 -10.02 15.97 -13.90
C ALA A 72 -11.09 15.13 -14.61
N LEU A 73 -10.97 13.81 -14.47
CA LEU A 73 -11.94 12.84 -14.96
C LEU A 73 -13.20 12.85 -14.10
N PRO A 74 -14.35 12.44 -14.67
CA PRO A 74 -15.52 12.12 -13.86
C PRO A 74 -15.17 11.10 -12.77
N VAL A 75 -15.55 11.42 -11.54
CA VAL A 75 -15.30 10.57 -10.37
C VAL A 75 -16.36 9.49 -10.32
N SER A 76 -15.97 8.24 -10.04
CA SER A 76 -16.95 7.15 -9.85
C SER A 76 -17.78 7.36 -8.58
N ASP A 77 -19.00 6.83 -8.55
CA ASP A 77 -19.84 6.88 -7.35
C ASP A 77 -19.14 6.25 -6.13
N LEU A 78 -18.36 5.19 -6.36
CA LEU A 78 -17.55 4.51 -5.36
C LEU A 78 -16.49 5.43 -4.75
N ASP A 79 -15.65 6.05 -5.58
CA ASP A 79 -14.61 6.98 -5.12
C ASP A 79 -15.22 8.23 -4.47
N SER A 80 -16.34 8.71 -5.01
CA SER A 80 -17.08 9.86 -4.47
C SER A 80 -17.62 9.56 -3.07
N ARG A 81 -18.11 8.35 -2.82
CA ARG A 81 -18.58 7.92 -1.50
C ARG A 81 -17.42 7.79 -0.51
N ASP A 82 -16.35 7.11 -0.93
CA ASP A 82 -15.27 6.70 -0.03
C ASP A 82 -14.19 7.80 0.15
N LYS A 83 -14.25 8.87 -0.68
CA LYS A 83 -13.42 10.09 -0.59
C LYS A 83 -11.93 9.89 -0.91
N PHE A 84 -11.61 8.81 -1.61
CA PHE A 84 -10.31 8.56 -2.22
C PHE A 84 -10.48 7.85 -3.57
N LEU A 85 -9.45 7.89 -4.41
CA LEU A 85 -9.46 7.15 -5.67
C LEU A 85 -8.96 5.72 -5.41
N HIS A 86 -9.80 4.73 -5.70
CA HIS A 86 -9.41 3.32 -5.67
C HIS A 86 -8.48 3.02 -6.84
N MET A 87 -7.25 2.65 -6.54
CA MET A 87 -6.26 2.22 -7.52
C MET A 87 -5.90 0.75 -7.30
N SER A 88 -5.36 0.10 -8.32
CA SER A 88 -4.87 -1.27 -8.26
C SER A 88 -3.43 -1.33 -8.74
N THR A 89 -2.61 -2.19 -8.14
CA THR A 89 -1.35 -2.63 -8.75
C THR A 89 -1.63 -3.61 -9.88
N GLN A 90 -0.63 -3.86 -10.73
CA GLN A 90 -0.71 -4.84 -11.82
C GLN A 90 -1.22 -6.22 -11.33
N LYS A 91 -0.74 -6.70 -10.18
CA LYS A 91 -1.15 -7.98 -9.57
C LYS A 91 -2.60 -7.99 -9.07
N GLN A 92 -3.16 -6.81 -8.76
CA GLN A 92 -4.52 -6.67 -8.24
C GLN A 92 -5.56 -6.56 -9.35
N VAL A 93 -5.19 -6.02 -10.52
CA VAL A 93 -6.13 -5.79 -11.62
C VAL A 93 -6.96 -7.02 -11.99
N PRO A 94 -6.42 -8.24 -12.16
CA PRO A 94 -7.24 -9.41 -12.52
C PRO A 94 -8.34 -9.69 -11.50
N ARG A 95 -8.02 -9.58 -10.20
CA ARG A 95 -8.99 -9.76 -9.12
C ARG A 95 -10.02 -8.62 -9.13
N THR A 96 -9.59 -7.37 -9.30
CA THR A 96 -10.51 -6.22 -9.39
C THR A 96 -11.50 -6.39 -10.54
N LEU A 97 -11.04 -6.84 -11.73
CA LEU A 97 -11.89 -7.14 -12.87
C LEU A 97 -12.93 -8.21 -12.55
N ALA A 98 -12.51 -9.32 -11.95
CA ALA A 98 -13.38 -10.44 -11.62
C ALA A 98 -14.46 -10.11 -10.57
N HIS A 99 -14.22 -9.13 -9.69
CA HIS A 99 -15.18 -8.74 -8.64
C HIS A 99 -16.10 -7.60 -9.06
N PHE A 100 -15.57 -6.57 -9.74
CA PHE A 100 -16.31 -5.33 -9.99
C PHE A 100 -16.78 -5.17 -11.43
N PHE A 101 -16.14 -5.84 -12.39
CA PHE A 101 -16.37 -5.67 -13.83
C PHE A 101 -16.70 -7.01 -14.50
N LYS A 102 -17.12 -8.02 -13.72
CA LYS A 102 -17.29 -9.40 -14.20
C LYS A 102 -18.17 -9.50 -15.44
N ASP A 103 -19.32 -8.81 -15.38
CA ASP A 103 -20.37 -8.87 -16.40
C ASP A 103 -20.28 -7.71 -17.41
N ASP A 104 -19.27 -6.84 -17.26
CA ASP A 104 -19.08 -5.71 -18.17
C ASP A 104 -18.48 -6.21 -19.50
N PRO A 105 -18.96 -5.71 -20.65
CA PRO A 105 -18.44 -6.14 -21.95
C PRO A 105 -17.05 -5.57 -22.25
N LYS A 106 -16.68 -4.47 -21.60
CA LYS A 106 -15.39 -3.81 -21.75
C LYS A 106 -15.07 -2.97 -20.51
N VAL A 107 -13.84 -2.50 -20.39
CA VAL A 107 -13.39 -1.59 -19.34
C VAL A 107 -12.31 -0.67 -19.90
N TYR A 108 -12.22 0.56 -19.36
CA TYR A 108 -11.10 1.43 -19.64
C TYR A 108 -10.08 1.30 -18.51
N VAL A 109 -8.83 1.00 -18.84
CA VAL A 109 -7.74 0.86 -17.87
C VAL A 109 -6.77 2.02 -18.07
N LEU A 110 -6.66 2.86 -17.05
CA LEU A 110 -5.80 4.04 -17.06
C LEU A 110 -4.51 3.68 -16.34
N ARG A 111 -3.37 3.93 -17.00
CA ARG A 111 -2.04 3.71 -16.46
C ARG A 111 -1.50 5.01 -15.88
N VAL A 112 -1.13 4.98 -14.60
CA VAL A 112 -0.66 6.14 -13.83
C VAL A 112 0.76 5.85 -13.32
N PRO A 113 1.78 6.66 -13.68
CA PRO A 113 3.14 6.51 -13.17
C PRO A 113 3.18 6.65 -11.66
N TYR A 114 3.71 5.64 -10.96
CA TYR A 114 3.69 5.60 -9.50
C TYR A 114 4.47 6.76 -8.87
N GLU A 115 5.63 7.11 -9.43
CA GLU A 115 6.51 8.16 -8.90
C GLU A 115 5.81 9.52 -8.76
N GLY A 116 4.96 9.88 -9.73
CA GLY A 116 4.23 11.15 -9.73
C GLY A 116 3.18 11.28 -8.62
N VAL A 117 2.70 10.16 -8.10
CA VAL A 117 1.60 10.11 -7.13
C VAL A 117 1.97 9.44 -5.81
N GLU A 118 3.20 8.94 -5.64
CA GLU A 118 3.65 8.16 -4.48
C GLU A 118 3.30 8.83 -3.15
N LYS A 119 3.53 10.14 -3.04
CA LYS A 119 3.29 10.92 -1.82
C LYS A 119 1.80 11.09 -1.48
N LEU A 120 0.91 10.80 -2.42
CA LEU A 120 -0.53 10.92 -2.28
C LEU A 120 -1.19 9.57 -1.94
N ILE A 121 -0.41 8.48 -1.98
CA ILE A 121 -0.90 7.12 -1.78
C ILE A 121 -0.87 6.74 -0.31
N LYS A 122 -1.96 6.14 0.14
CA LYS A 122 -1.99 5.28 1.32
C LYS A 122 -2.23 3.84 0.89
N TRP A 123 -1.56 2.91 1.57
CA TRP A 123 -1.75 1.48 1.35
C TRP A 123 -2.68 0.95 2.43
N GLU A 124 -3.90 0.63 2.03
CA GLU A 124 -4.98 0.32 2.95
C GLU A 124 -5.78 -0.89 2.44
N ASP A 125 -6.56 -1.50 3.32
CA ASP A 125 -7.55 -2.50 2.90
C ASP A 125 -8.57 -1.88 1.92
N PRO A 126 -9.37 -2.69 1.19
CA PRO A 126 -10.28 -2.16 0.16
C PRO A 126 -11.28 -1.10 0.62
N LYS A 127 -11.51 -0.96 1.93
CA LYS A 127 -12.42 0.04 2.52
C LYS A 127 -11.71 1.29 3.04
N GLY A 128 -10.37 1.31 3.09
CA GLY A 128 -9.62 2.43 3.66
C GLY A 128 -9.72 2.50 5.20
N GLU A 129 -10.04 1.39 5.87
CA GLU A 129 -10.22 1.29 7.32
C GLU A 129 -8.92 0.88 8.04
N VAL A 130 -8.06 0.11 7.36
CA VAL A 130 -6.83 -0.45 7.94
C VAL A 130 -5.63 -0.12 7.06
N CYS A 131 -4.66 0.63 7.60
CA CYS A 131 -3.38 0.86 6.94
C CYS A 131 -2.46 -0.36 7.07
N GLY A 132 -1.72 -0.65 6.01
CA GLY A 132 -0.71 -1.71 5.98
C GLY A 132 0.52 -1.36 5.16
N PRO A 133 1.45 -2.31 5.00
CA PRO A 133 2.63 -2.12 4.16
C PRO A 133 2.28 -2.08 2.67
N ARG A 134 3.12 -1.41 1.89
CA ARG A 134 3.07 -1.41 0.42
C ARG A 134 3.14 -2.83 -0.09
N ALA A 135 2.24 -3.18 -1.02
CA ALA A 135 2.11 -4.53 -1.56
C ALA A 135 1.88 -5.61 -0.47
N GLY A 136 1.44 -5.21 0.73
CA GLY A 136 0.91 -6.14 1.73
C GLY A 136 -0.30 -6.88 1.19
N GLU A 137 -0.53 -8.10 1.69
CA GLU A 137 -1.68 -8.89 1.28
C GLU A 137 -2.97 -8.12 1.58
N GLY A 138 -3.80 -7.96 0.55
CA GLY A 138 -5.05 -7.21 0.65
C GLY A 138 -4.90 -5.68 0.73
N MET A 139 -3.70 -5.12 0.60
CA MET A 139 -3.47 -3.67 0.64
C MET A 139 -3.51 -3.06 -0.76
N PHE A 140 -4.43 -2.13 -0.99
CA PHE A 140 -4.64 -1.40 -2.23
C PHE A 140 -4.06 0.02 -2.12
N PRO A 141 -3.51 0.56 -3.22
CA PRO A 141 -3.14 1.97 -3.27
C PRO A 141 -4.41 2.85 -3.36
N HIS A 142 -4.58 3.74 -2.39
CA HIS A 142 -5.62 4.76 -2.39
C HIS A 142 -5.01 6.14 -2.51
N ILE A 143 -5.45 6.94 -3.50
CA ILE A 143 -4.95 8.30 -3.69
C ILE A 143 -5.86 9.32 -2.98
N TYR A 144 -5.26 10.13 -2.11
CA TYR A 144 -5.90 11.22 -1.38
C TYR A 144 -5.47 12.58 -1.93
N ASN A 145 -6.13 13.05 -2.99
CA ASN A 145 -5.80 14.31 -3.66
C ASN A 145 -7.02 15.15 -4.05
N GLY A 146 -8.14 14.98 -3.32
CA GLY A 146 -9.39 15.63 -3.67
C GLY A 146 -10.10 15.03 -4.89
N LEU A 147 -9.85 13.74 -5.18
CA LEU A 147 -10.46 12.98 -6.28
C LEU A 147 -10.09 13.51 -7.67
N LYS A 148 -8.94 14.19 -7.78
CA LYS A 148 -8.43 14.69 -9.06
C LYS A 148 -7.61 13.59 -9.75
N LEU A 149 -8.04 13.14 -10.92
CA LEU A 149 -7.23 12.28 -11.79
C LEU A 149 -7.47 12.73 -13.22
N GLY A 150 -6.44 13.17 -13.94
CA GLY A 150 -6.62 13.68 -15.30
C GLY A 150 -5.36 13.58 -16.14
N LYS A 151 -5.26 14.45 -17.13
CA LYS A 151 -4.15 14.51 -18.11
C LYS A 151 -2.76 14.66 -17.48
N ASP A 152 -2.69 15.19 -16.26
CA ASP A 152 -1.41 15.44 -15.57
C ASP A 152 -0.88 14.16 -14.90
N GLU A 153 -1.77 13.26 -14.47
CA GLU A 153 -1.42 12.03 -13.75
C GLU A 153 -1.50 10.77 -14.64
N VAL A 154 -2.38 10.77 -15.65
CA VAL A 154 -2.63 9.61 -16.51
C VAL A 154 -1.69 9.63 -17.71
N GLU A 155 -0.87 8.59 -17.84
CA GLU A 155 0.08 8.46 -18.96
C GLU A 155 -0.60 7.88 -20.21
N SER A 156 -1.41 6.84 -20.05
CA SER A 156 -2.10 6.19 -21.17
C SER A 156 -3.38 5.50 -20.74
N VAL A 157 -4.26 5.29 -21.72
CA VAL A 157 -5.54 4.61 -21.56
C VAL A 157 -5.58 3.42 -22.51
N ALA A 158 -5.97 2.26 -22.01
CA ALA A 158 -6.24 1.07 -22.80
C ALA A 158 -7.73 0.69 -22.69
N VAL A 159 -8.29 0.20 -23.79
CA VAL A 159 -9.64 -0.39 -23.82
C VAL A 159 -9.50 -1.89 -23.82
N TRP A 160 -10.06 -2.55 -22.82
CA TRP A 160 -10.02 -4.00 -22.69
C TRP A 160 -11.41 -4.56 -22.89
N GLU A 161 -11.51 -5.63 -23.67
CA GLU A 161 -12.76 -6.30 -23.96
C GLU A 161 -12.86 -7.58 -23.14
N ASN A 162 -14.06 -7.82 -22.60
CA ASN A 162 -14.37 -9.05 -21.91
C ASN A 162 -14.70 -10.15 -22.93
N SER A 163 -14.40 -11.38 -22.58
CA SER A 163 -14.65 -12.54 -23.45
C SER A 163 -15.65 -13.50 -22.81
N ALA A 164 -16.07 -14.52 -23.55
CA ALA A 164 -16.88 -15.60 -22.98
C ALA A 164 -16.17 -16.35 -21.83
N GLU A 165 -14.83 -16.30 -21.79
CA GLU A 165 -13.99 -16.90 -20.76
C GLU A 165 -13.62 -15.88 -19.66
N GLY A 166 -14.23 -14.69 -19.67
CA GLY A 166 -13.92 -13.61 -18.75
C GLY A 166 -12.73 -12.76 -19.21
N TRP A 167 -12.02 -12.21 -18.23
CA TRP A 167 -10.96 -11.21 -18.43
C TRP A 167 -9.57 -11.78 -18.70
N ASP A 168 -9.40 -13.11 -18.60
CA ASP A 168 -8.09 -13.77 -18.69
C ASP A 168 -7.36 -13.46 -20.00
N ALA A 169 -8.09 -13.44 -21.12
CA ALA A 169 -7.53 -13.11 -22.43
C ALA A 169 -6.99 -11.66 -22.49
N ALA A 170 -7.71 -10.70 -21.90
CA ALA A 170 -7.29 -9.31 -21.85
C ALA A 170 -6.08 -9.11 -20.94
N VAL A 171 -6.08 -9.75 -19.76
CA VAL A 171 -4.95 -9.76 -18.81
C VAL A 171 -3.69 -10.33 -19.48
N LYS A 172 -3.80 -11.51 -20.09
CA LYS A 172 -2.67 -12.16 -20.76
C LYS A 172 -2.11 -11.30 -21.89
N LYS A 173 -2.98 -10.69 -22.71
CA LYS A 173 -2.56 -9.75 -23.76
C LYS A 173 -1.81 -8.53 -23.19
N ALA A 174 -2.24 -8.01 -22.05
CA ALA A 174 -1.56 -6.90 -21.39
C ALA A 174 -0.18 -7.29 -20.84
N GLU A 175 -0.02 -8.51 -20.35
CA GLU A 175 1.28 -9.07 -19.93
C GLU A 175 2.22 -9.28 -21.12
N GLU A 176 1.75 -9.94 -22.18
CA GLU A 176 2.55 -10.23 -23.39
C GLU A 176 3.00 -8.97 -24.13
N SER A 177 2.17 -7.91 -24.12
CA SER A 177 2.52 -6.63 -24.74
C SER A 177 3.42 -5.75 -23.87
N GLY A 178 3.71 -6.17 -22.62
CA GLY A 178 4.47 -5.37 -21.66
C GLY A 178 3.74 -4.12 -21.18
N TRP A 179 2.41 -4.04 -21.36
CA TRP A 179 1.63 -2.91 -20.84
C TRP A 179 1.46 -2.99 -19.32
N PHE A 180 1.44 -4.22 -18.80
CA PHE A 180 1.50 -4.52 -17.38
C PHE A 180 2.93 -4.56 -16.86
N VAL A 181 3.33 -3.47 -16.21
CA VAL A 181 4.65 -3.32 -15.60
C VAL A 181 4.48 -3.13 -14.09
N PHE A 182 5.29 -3.88 -13.33
CA PHE A 182 5.54 -3.67 -11.91
C PHE A 182 6.92 -3.06 -11.75
#